data_AF-A0A2M7HAD8-F1
#
_entry.id   AF-A0A2M7HAD8-F1
#
_cell.length_a   1.000
_cell.length_b   1.000
_cell.length_c   1.000
_cell.angle_alpha   90.00
_cell.angle_beta   90.00
_cell.angle_gamma   90.00
#
_symmetry.space_group_name_H-M   'P 1'
#
loop_
_entity.id
_entity.type
_entity.pdbx_description
1 polymer ?
#
loop_
_entity_poly.entity_id
_entity_poly.type
_entity_poly.pdbx_seq_one_letter_code
_entity_poly.pdbx_strand_id
1 'polypeptide(L)'
;MSDAYQKLTQELSATIGGIRKDIPDVMKGFSAMASAALEDGALSKKNKEMIALAIGVATHCKGCIGFHVKALIALGITREELVEVLGMAIYMGGGPSL
;
A
#
# COMPACT_ATOMS: atom_id res chain seq x y z
N MET A 1 2.45 -14.02 1.06
CA MET A 1 2.98 -13.10 0.03
C MET A 1 4.10 -13.81 -0.71
N SER A 2 4.12 -13.78 -2.04
CA SER A 2 5.15 -14.49 -2.83
C SER A 2 6.55 -13.88 -2.66
N ASP A 3 7.58 -14.67 -2.93
CA ASP A 3 8.99 -14.27 -2.84
C ASP A 3 9.31 -13.05 -3.73
N ALA A 4 8.65 -12.95 -4.89
CA ALA A 4 8.82 -11.82 -5.79
C ALA A 4 8.41 -10.48 -5.15
N TYR A 5 7.27 -10.43 -4.45
CA TYR A 5 6.82 -9.21 -3.76
C TYR A 5 7.63 -8.92 -2.49
N GLN A 6 8.12 -9.97 -1.80
CA GLN A 6 9.04 -9.81 -0.68
C GLN A 6 10.33 -9.13 -1.14
N LYS A 7 10.94 -9.64 -2.21
CA LYS A 7 12.16 -9.06 -2.80
C LYS A 7 11.92 -7.63 -3.31
N LEU A 8 10.85 -7.41 -4.06
CA LEU A 8 10.49 -6.08 -4.59
C LEU A 8 10.38 -5.03 -3.47
N THR A 9 9.65 -5.34 -2.40
CA THR A 9 9.46 -4.38 -1.29
C THR A 9 10.75 -4.12 -0.51
N GLN A 10 11.63 -5.13 -0.38
CA GLN A 10 12.96 -4.96 0.23
C GLN A 10 13.87 -4.06 -0.61
N GLU A 11 13.95 -4.32 -1.91
CA GLU A 11 14.76 -3.51 -2.85
C GLU A 11 14.27 -2.06 -2.88
N LEU A 12 12.95 -1.85 -3.01
CA LEU A 12 12.37 -0.49 -2.98
C LEU A 12 12.65 0.22 -1.66
N SER A 13 12.57 -0.49 -0.53
CA SER A 13 12.88 0.10 0.78
C SER A 13 14.34 0.56 0.87
N ALA A 14 15.27 -0.21 0.30
CA ALA A 14 16.68 0.18 0.23
C ALA A 14 16.90 1.42 -0.64
N THR A 15 16.28 1.46 -1.83
CA THR A 15 16.34 2.63 -2.73
C THR A 15 15.75 3.88 -2.09
N ILE A 16 14.57 3.78 -1.47
CA ILE A 16 13.92 4.89 -0.75
C ILE A 16 14.80 5.36 0.41
N GLY A 17 15.53 4.45 1.07
CA GLY A 17 16.51 4.79 2.09
C GLY A 17 17.65 5.68 1.58
N GLY A 18 18.10 5.48 0.34
CA GLY A 18 19.04 6.37 -0.34
C GLY A 18 18.43 7.74 -0.61
N ILE A 19 17.25 7.78 -1.24
CA ILE A 19 16.52 9.03 -1.55
C ILE A 19 16.26 9.87 -0.30
N ARG A 20 15.95 9.25 0.84
CA ARG A 20 15.76 9.96 2.12
C ARG A 20 17.01 10.71 2.59
N LYS A 21 18.21 10.26 2.23
CA LYS A 21 19.45 10.99 2.53
C LYS A 21 19.67 12.15 1.58
N ASP A 22 19.28 12.00 0.31
CA ASP A 22 19.48 13.00 -0.73
C ASP A 22 18.48 14.16 -0.64
N ILE A 23 17.22 13.89 -0.29
CA ILE A 23 16.14 14.88 -0.18
C ILE A 23 15.37 14.78 1.16
N PRO A 24 16.04 15.02 2.31
CA PRO A 24 15.50 14.72 3.63
C PRO A 24 14.23 15.49 3.97
N ASP A 25 14.12 16.77 3.60
CA ASP A 25 12.96 17.60 3.93
C ASP A 25 11.71 17.17 3.16
N VAL A 26 11.87 16.82 1.87
CA VAL A 26 10.79 16.28 1.04
C VAL A 26 10.29 14.96 1.63
N MET A 27 11.21 14.06 1.96
CA MET A 27 10.85 12.75 2.52
C MET A 27 10.25 12.86 3.94
N LYS A 28 10.67 13.85 4.73
CA LYS A 28 10.05 14.16 6.03
C LYS A 28 8.61 14.63 5.86
N GLY A 29 8.35 15.55 4.94
CA GLY A 29 7.00 16.02 4.63
C GLY A 29 6.09 14.88 4.16
N PHE A 30 6.58 14.05 3.23
CA PHE A 30 5.85 12.87 2.77
C PHE A 30 5.53 11.89 3.91
N SER A 31 6.50 11.62 4.79
CA SER A 31 6.31 10.70 5.91
C SER A 31 5.27 11.21 6.91
N ALA A 32 5.29 12.52 7.21
CA ALA A 32 4.31 13.14 8.10
C ALA A 32 2.89 13.05 7.54
N MET A 33 2.73 13.34 6.23
CA MET A 33 1.45 13.19 5.53
C MET A 33 0.97 11.73 5.56
N ALA A 34 1.84 10.76 5.25
CA ALA A 34 1.48 9.34 5.24
C ALA A 34 1.05 8.86 6.65
N SER A 35 1.79 9.24 7.68
CA SER A 35 1.43 8.93 9.08
C SER A 35 0.06 9.50 9.45
N ALA A 36 -0.17 10.79 9.23
CA ALA A 36 -1.44 11.45 9.56
C ALA A 36 -2.62 10.85 8.76
N ALA A 37 -2.41 10.51 7.49
CA ALA A 37 -3.45 9.90 6.66
C ALA A 37 -3.86 8.51 7.19
N LEU A 38 -2.91 7.72 7.71
CA LEU A 38 -3.12 6.34 8.17
C LEU A 38 -3.49 6.19 9.65
N GLU A 39 -3.48 7.27 10.44
CA GLU A 39 -3.91 7.22 11.84
C GLU A 39 -5.37 6.76 11.98
N ASP A 40 -5.68 6.03 13.06
CA ASP A 40 -7.06 5.65 13.35
C ASP A 40 -7.94 6.88 13.58
N GLY A 41 -9.19 6.81 13.11
CA GLY A 41 -10.20 7.86 13.31
C GLY A 41 -11.59 7.30 13.03
N ALA A 42 -12.43 8.05 12.31
CA ALA A 42 -13.72 7.55 11.84
C ALA A 42 -13.60 6.28 10.97
N LEU A 43 -12.46 6.12 10.28
CA LEU A 43 -12.05 4.89 9.64
C LEU A 43 -10.85 4.32 10.38
N SER A 44 -10.88 3.00 10.62
CA SER A 44 -9.73 2.29 11.18
C SER A 44 -8.57 2.30 10.19
N LYS A 45 -7.35 2.15 10.70
CA LYS A 45 -6.13 2.00 9.91
C LYS A 45 -6.23 0.84 8.93
N LYS A 46 -6.86 -0.27 9.33
CA LYS A 46 -7.14 -1.42 8.46
C LYS A 46 -8.00 -1.02 7.26
N ASN A 47 -9.09 -0.28 7.49
CA ASN A 47 -9.96 0.19 6.40
C ASN A 47 -9.23 1.18 5.49
N LYS A 48 -8.38 2.05 6.05
CA LYS A 48 -7.57 2.98 5.26
C LYS A 48 -6.53 2.26 4.40
N GLU A 49 -5.91 1.20 4.92
CA GLU A 49 -4.98 0.35 4.15
C GLU A 49 -5.69 -0.45 3.04
N MET A 50 -6.95 -0.86 3.24
CA MET A 50 -7.77 -1.46 2.18
C MET A 50 -8.02 -0.47 1.04
N ILE A 51 -8.33 0.78 1.37
CA ILE A 51 -8.48 1.86 0.38
C ILE A 51 -7.14 2.09 -0.35
N ALA A 52 -6.03 2.13 0.38
CA ALA A 52 -4.71 2.31 -0.20
C ALA A 52 -4.33 1.16 -1.14
N LEU A 53 -4.68 -0.09 -0.80
CA LEU A 53 -4.51 -1.24 -1.69
C LEU A 53 -5.34 -1.09 -2.97
N ALA A 54 -6.62 -0.72 -2.87
CA ALA A 54 -7.48 -0.51 -4.03
C ALA A 54 -6.89 0.56 -4.98
N ILE A 55 -6.38 1.67 -4.43
CA ILE A 55 -5.69 2.70 -5.21
C ILE A 55 -4.39 2.15 -5.83
N GLY A 56 -3.62 1.34 -5.09
CA GLY A 56 -2.42 0.69 -5.60
C GLY A 56 -2.70 -0.22 -6.80
N VAL A 57 -3.83 -0.93 -6.79
CA VAL A 57 -4.29 -1.75 -7.92
C VAL A 57 -4.74 -0.87 -9.07
N ALA A 58 -5.59 0.14 -8.82
CA ALA A 58 -6.11 1.05 -9.82
C ALA A 58 -5.02 1.89 -10.52
N THR A 59 -3.88 2.11 -9.86
CA THR A 59 -2.71 2.81 -10.42
C THR A 59 -1.64 1.87 -10.98
N HIS A 60 -1.89 0.55 -10.97
CA HIS A 60 -0.96 -0.49 -11.40
C HIS A 60 0.43 -0.41 -10.74
N CYS A 61 0.48 0.07 -9.50
CA CYS A 61 1.70 0.29 -8.76
C CYS A 61 2.10 -0.99 -8.00
N LYS A 62 2.96 -1.82 -8.60
CA LYS A 62 3.44 -3.09 -7.98
C LYS A 62 4.06 -2.87 -6.59
N GLY A 63 4.84 -1.80 -6.42
CA GLY A 63 5.43 -1.46 -5.12
C GLY A 63 4.36 -1.15 -4.07
N CYS A 64 3.37 -0.34 -4.43
CA CYS A 64 2.25 0.03 -3.56
C CYS A 64 1.45 -1.21 -3.17
N ILE A 65 1.12 -2.08 -4.14
CA ILE A 65 0.43 -3.36 -3.88
C ILE A 65 1.23 -4.19 -2.86
N GLY A 66 2.54 -4.35 -3.07
CA GLY A 66 3.40 -5.09 -2.16
C GLY A 66 3.42 -4.53 -0.74
N PHE A 67 3.59 -3.22 -0.58
CA PHE A 67 3.65 -2.57 0.74
C PHE A 67 2.30 -2.63 1.47
N HIS A 68 1.19 -2.32 0.79
CA HIS A 68 -0.13 -2.29 1.42
C HIS A 68 -0.66 -3.69 1.72
N VAL A 69 -0.39 -4.70 0.87
CA VAL A 69 -0.70 -6.10 1.24
C VAL A 69 0.10 -6.54 2.46
N LYS A 70 1.39 -6.19 2.55
CA LYS A 70 2.21 -6.50 3.73
C LYS A 70 1.66 -5.84 5.00
N ALA A 71 1.24 -4.57 4.92
CA ALA A 71 0.63 -3.86 6.03
C ALA A 71 -0.70 -4.48 6.46
N LEU A 72 -1.57 -4.82 5.51
CA LEU A 72 -2.86 -5.46 5.76
C LEU A 72 -2.73 -6.84 6.42
N ILE A 73 -1.74 -7.65 6.01
CA ILE A 73 -1.43 -8.92 6.69
C ILE A 73 -1.07 -8.66 8.16
N ALA A 74 -0.24 -7.66 8.44
CA ALA A 74 0.13 -7.31 9.82
C ALA A 74 -1.06 -6.77 10.64
N LEU A 75 -2.07 -6.19 9.98
CA LEU A 75 -3.32 -5.72 10.59
C LEU A 75 -4.42 -6.81 10.65
N GLY A 76 -4.12 -8.05 10.28
CA GLY A 76 -5.06 -9.16 10.36
C GLY A 76 -6.20 -9.09 9.35
N ILE A 77 -5.91 -8.67 8.10
CA ILE A 77 -6.88 -8.81 7.01
C ILE A 77 -7.24 -10.28 6.78
N THR A 78 -8.52 -10.55 6.57
CA THR A 78 -8.99 -11.88 6.15
C THR A 78 -8.94 -12.01 4.64
N ARG A 79 -9.05 -13.25 4.14
CA ARG A 79 -9.09 -13.48 2.70
C ARG A 79 -10.35 -12.90 2.07
N GLU A 80 -11.46 -12.95 2.80
CA GLU A 80 -12.77 -12.48 2.37
C GLU A 80 -12.74 -10.95 2.18
N GLU A 81 -12.23 -10.21 3.17
CA GLU A 81 -12.07 -8.76 3.08
C GLU A 81 -11.15 -8.37 1.91
N LEU A 82 -10.04 -9.08 1.73
CA LEU A 82 -9.11 -8.82 0.63
C LEU A 82 -9.79 -8.98 -0.74
N VAL A 83 -10.59 -10.04 -0.92
CA VAL A 83 -11.28 -10.29 -2.19
C VAL A 83 -12.35 -9.23 -2.46
N GLU A 84 -13.05 -8.72 -1.44
CA GLU A 84 -14.00 -7.62 -1.62
C GLU A 84 -13.31 -6.32 -2.09
N VAL A 85 -12.15 -6.00 -1.52
CA VAL A 85 -11.34 -4.85 -1.95
C VAL A 85 -10.90 -4.98 -3.41
N LEU A 86 -10.43 -6.17 -3.80
CA LEU A 86 -10.04 -6.44 -5.19
C LEU A 86 -11.24 -6.41 -6.14
N GLY A 87 -12.40 -6.91 -5.70
CA GLY A 87 -13.65 -6.83 -6.45
C GLY A 87 -14.02 -5.38 -6.78
N MET A 88 -13.88 -4.46 -5.82
CA MET A 88 -14.08 -3.03 -6.05
C MET A 88 -13.08 -2.44 -7.05
N ALA A 89 -11.79 -2.81 -6.95
CA ALA A 89 -10.78 -2.36 -7.89
C ALA A 89 -11.07 -2.84 -9.32
N ILE A 90 -11.49 -4.10 -9.49
CA ILE A 90 -11.86 -4.66 -10.79
C ILE A 90 -13.12 -4.01 -11.34
N TYR A 91 -14.16 -3.81 -10.51
CA TYR A 91 -15.39 -3.15 -10.93
C TYR A 91 -15.12 -1.75 -11.49
N MET A 92 -14.27 -0.97 -10.81
CA MET A 92 -13.98 0.41 -11.20
C MET A 92 -12.86 0.54 -12.25
N GLY A 93 -11.99 -0.46 -12.36
CA GLY A 93 -10.81 -0.42 -13.22
C GLY A 93 -10.87 -1.35 -14.45
N GLY A 94 -11.88 -2.22 -14.54
CA GLY A 94 -12.07 -3.16 -15.63
C GLY A 94 -10.90 -4.14 -15.81
N GLY A 95 -10.69 -4.58 -17.06
CA GLY A 95 -9.67 -5.57 -17.42
C GLY A 95 -8.24 -5.27 -16.91
N PRO A 96 -7.74 -4.03 -16.98
CA PRO A 96 -6.41 -3.69 -16.47
C PRO A 96 -6.20 -3.96 -14.97
N SER A 97 -7.28 -3.93 -14.17
CA SER A 97 -7.21 -4.10 -12.70
C SER A 97 -7.37 -5.56 -12.24
N LEU A 98 -7.43 -6.52 -13.17
CA LEU A 98 -7.43 -7.96 -12.91
C LEU A 98 -6.06 -8.51 -12.51
#